data_AF-A0A532V0S7-F1
#
_entry.id   AF-A0A532V0S7-F1
#
_cell.length_a   1.000
_cell.length_b   1.000
_cell.length_c   1.000
_cell.angle_alpha   90.00
_cell.angle_beta   90.00
_cell.angle_gamma   90.00
#
_symmetry.space_group_name_H-M   'P 1'
#
loop_
_entity.id
_entity.type
_entity.pdbx_description
1 polymer ?
#
loop_
_entity_poly.entity_id
_entity_poly.type
_entity_poly.pdbx_seq_one_letter_code
_entity_poly.pdbx_strand_id
1 'polypeptide(L)'
;MPDHVHLIVLPLKSLGYCMQEFKKSVARLINRSQGISGRKIWLDEYHERAIRDESEYCSKCDYIWNNPVKEGLTETPELFAYSSANPQRMTDRDKFS
;
A
#
# COMPACT_ATOMS: atom_id res chain seq x y z
N MET A 1 7.12 -2.36 -0.93
CA MET A 1 8.51 -2.82 -0.88
C MET A 1 9.37 -1.73 -0.24
N PRO A 2 10.70 -1.85 -0.03
CA PRO A 2 11.39 -1.02 0.97
C PRO A 2 11.36 0.49 0.68
N ASP A 3 11.12 0.89 -0.57
CA ASP A 3 11.09 2.27 -1.05
C ASP A 3 9.71 2.76 -1.57
N HIS A 4 8.73 1.86 -1.74
CA HIS A 4 7.39 2.21 -2.25
C HIS A 4 6.27 1.33 -1.68
N VAL A 5 5.01 1.75 -1.84
CA VAL A 5 3.83 0.99 -1.40
C VAL A 5 2.82 0.81 -2.54
N HIS A 6 2.15 -0.34 -2.57
CA HIS A 6 0.99 -0.58 -3.42
C HIS A 6 -0.25 -0.70 -2.54
N LEU A 7 -1.33 0.00 -2.92
CA LEU A 7 -2.57 0.06 -2.16
C LEU A 7 -3.75 -0.19 -3.10
N ILE A 8 -4.71 -0.99 -2.66
CA ILE A 8 -6.06 -1.00 -3.21
C ILE A 8 -6.93 -0.26 -2.22
N VAL A 9 -7.67 0.75 -2.68
CA VAL A 9 -8.46 1.63 -1.83
C VAL A 9 -9.84 1.85 -2.43
N LEU A 10 -10.84 1.97 -1.56
CA LEU A 10 -12.15 2.49 -1.91
C LEU A 10 -12.26 3.91 -1.31
N PRO A 11 -11.96 4.97 -2.08
CA PRO A 11 -11.84 6.30 -1.52
C PRO A 11 -13.23 6.90 -1.21
N LEU A 12 -13.39 7.46 0.00
CA LEU A 12 -14.63 8.16 0.42
C LEU A 12 -14.68 9.63 -0.06
N LYS A 13 -13.57 10.14 -0.58
CA LYS A 13 -13.41 11.47 -1.18
C LYS A 13 -12.67 11.32 -2.51
N SER A 14 -12.27 12.42 -3.15
CA SER A 14 -11.42 12.33 -4.34
C SER A 14 -10.11 11.60 -4.00
N LEU A 15 -9.61 10.81 -4.96
CA LEU A 15 -8.37 10.05 -4.79
C LEU A 15 -7.20 10.97 -4.41
N GLY A 16 -7.07 12.13 -5.08
CA GLY A 16 -6.02 13.10 -4.79
C GLY A 16 -6.04 13.61 -3.35
N TYR A 17 -7.23 13.89 -2.78
CA TYR A 17 -7.35 14.28 -1.38
C TYR A 17 -6.92 13.14 -0.44
N CYS A 18 -7.40 11.92 -0.68
CA CYS A 18 -7.04 10.75 0.12
C CYS A 18 -5.53 10.48 0.09
N MET A 19 -4.91 10.55 -1.09
CA MET A 19 -3.47 10.35 -1.27
C MET A 19 -2.65 11.47 -0.61
N GLN A 20 -3.11 12.71 -0.69
CA GLN A 20 -2.45 13.84 -0.01
C GLN A 20 -2.44 13.63 1.51
N GLU A 21 -3.59 13.32 2.10
CA GLU A 21 -3.67 13.13 3.56
C GLU A 21 -2.91 11.87 4.02
N PHE A 22 -2.94 10.79 3.24
CA PHE A 22 -2.14 9.58 3.49
C PHE A 22 -0.64 9.91 3.50
N LYS A 23 -0.10 10.47 2.40
CA LYS A 23 1.32 10.80 2.25
C LYS A 23 1.79 11.72 3.38
N LYS A 24 1.03 12.78 3.65
CA LYS A 24 1.29 13.76 4.70
C LYS A 24 1.31 13.12 6.10
N SER A 25 0.35 12.25 6.41
CA SER A 25 0.26 11.59 7.71
C SER A 25 1.43 10.65 7.95
N VAL A 26 1.75 9.79 6.97
CA VAL A 26 2.87 8.85 7.08
C VAL A 26 4.21 9.60 7.14
N ALA A 27 4.42 10.62 6.30
CA ALA A 27 5.66 11.40 6.31
C ALA A 27 5.92 12.06 7.66
N ARG A 28 4.88 12.61 8.30
CA ARG A 28 4.98 13.20 9.65
C ARG A 28 5.32 12.16 10.71
N LEU A 29 4.75 10.96 10.63
CA LEU A 29 5.06 9.88 11.57
C LEU A 29 6.52 9.45 11.46
N ILE A 30 7.01 9.21 10.25
CA ILE A 30 8.40 8.82 9.98
C ILE A 30 9.38 9.92 10.41
N ASN A 31 9.09 11.18 10.07
CA ASN A 31 9.94 12.30 10.43
C ASN A 31 10.02 12.50 11.94
N ARG A 32 8.89 12.37 12.65
CA ARG A 32 8.87 12.43 14.12
C ARG A 32 9.61 11.27 14.76
N SER A 33 9.42 10.03 14.29
CA SER A 33 10.09 8.86 14.87
C SER A 33 11.62 8.89 14.70
N GLN A 34 12.12 9.61 13.70
CA GLN A 34 13.55 9.76 13.43
C GLN A 34 14.12 11.11 13.90
N GLY A 35 13.32 12.00 14.50
CA GLY A 35 13.76 13.33 14.94
C GLY A 35 14.19 14.28 13.81
N ILE A 36 13.76 14.01 12.57
CA ILE A 36 14.12 14.79 11.38
C ILE A 36 12.95 15.69 11.00
N SER A 37 13.17 16.99 10.81
CA SER A 37 12.16 17.93 10.31
C SER A 37 12.35 18.21 8.81
N GLY A 38 11.26 18.53 8.10
CA GLY A 38 11.31 19.03 6.72
C GLY A 38 11.69 18.02 5.61
N ARG A 39 12.15 16.80 5.94
CA ARG A 39 12.52 15.80 4.93
C ARG A 39 11.31 15.34 4.11
N LYS A 40 11.47 15.35 2.79
CA LYS A 40 10.53 14.77 1.82
C LYS A 40 10.65 13.25 1.82
N ILE A 41 9.55 12.55 2.12
CA ILE A 41 9.48 11.08 2.15
C ILE A 41 8.95 10.51 0.84
N TRP A 42 8.00 11.23 0.22
CA TRP A 42 7.28 10.74 -0.96
C TRP A 42 7.65 11.52 -2.20
N LEU A 43 7.59 10.85 -3.36
CA LEU A 43 7.49 11.53 -4.65
C LEU A 43 6.19 12.35 -4.71
N ASP A 44 6.19 13.41 -5.51
CA ASP A 44 5.00 14.27 -5.64
C ASP A 44 3.84 13.50 -6.28
N GLU A 45 4.15 12.77 -7.34
CA GLU A 45 3.19 11.97 -8.10
C GLU A 45 2.93 10.60 -7.45
N TYR A 46 1.86 9.96 -7.90
CA TYR A 46 1.53 8.56 -7.63
C TYR A 46 0.90 7.98 -8.90
N HIS A 47 0.93 6.67 -9.05
CA HIS A 47 0.30 6.00 -10.19
C HIS A 47 -1.06 5.43 -9.75
N GLU A 48 -2.15 5.88 -10.37
CA GLU A 48 -3.48 5.30 -10.17
C GLU A 48 -3.95 4.38 -11.29
N ARG A 49 -4.81 3.43 -10.93
CA ARG A 49 -5.61 2.65 -11.88
C ARG A 49 -6.96 2.34 -11.26
N ALA A 50 -8.03 2.70 -11.96
CA ALA A 50 -9.38 2.31 -11.56
C ALA A 50 -9.60 0.82 -11.86
N ILE A 51 -10.01 0.07 -10.85
CA ILE A 51 -10.42 -1.34 -10.95
C ILE A 51 -11.89 -1.38 -11.30
N ARG A 52 -12.26 -2.11 -12.36
CA ARG A 52 -13.62 -2.03 -12.95
C ARG A 52 -14.51 -3.21 -12.61
N ASP A 53 -13.92 -4.34 -12.26
CA ASP A 53 -14.64 -5.58 -11.98
C ASP A 53 -13.85 -6.46 -10.99
N GLU A 54 -14.51 -7.51 -10.54
CA GLU A 54 -13.97 -8.46 -9.56
C GLU A 54 -12.75 -9.24 -10.11
N SER A 55 -12.74 -9.55 -11.41
CA SER A 55 -11.61 -10.26 -12.01
C SER A 55 -10.35 -9.39 -12.00
N GLU A 56 -10.48 -8.10 -12.32
CA GLU A 56 -9.38 -7.15 -12.24
C GLU A 56 -8.96 -6.94 -10.77
N TYR A 57 -9.91 -6.86 -9.84
CA TYR A 57 -9.61 -6.79 -8.40
C TYR A 57 -8.74 -7.95 -7.92
N CYS A 58 -9.17 -9.19 -8.18
CA CYS A 58 -8.41 -10.39 -7.81
C CYS A 58 -7.03 -10.41 -8.45
N SER A 59 -6.93 -10.07 -9.74
CA SER A 59 -5.63 -9.98 -10.44
C SER A 59 -4.70 -8.92 -9.81
N LYS A 60 -5.23 -7.79 -9.32
CA LYS A 60 -4.43 -6.78 -8.63
C LYS A 60 -4.02 -7.21 -7.23
N CYS A 61 -4.87 -7.91 -6.48
CA CYS A 61 -4.49 -8.52 -5.22
C CYS A 61 -3.30 -9.48 -5.42
N ASP A 62 -3.43 -10.41 -6.36
CA ASP A 62 -2.37 -11.38 -6.68
C ASP A 62 -1.08 -10.69 -7.08
N TYR A 63 -1.16 -9.65 -7.92
CA TYR A 63 0.02 -8.87 -8.30
C TYR A 63 0.71 -8.24 -7.09
N ILE A 64 -0.05 -7.56 -6.21
CA ILE A 64 0.49 -6.87 -5.03
C ILE A 64 1.12 -7.88 -4.05
N TRP A 65 0.46 -9.02 -3.83
CA TRP A 65 0.93 -10.06 -2.94
C TRP A 65 2.19 -10.75 -3.45
N ASN A 66 2.32 -10.93 -4.76
CA ASN A 66 3.49 -11.58 -5.36
C ASN A 66 4.67 -10.63 -5.61
N ASN A 67 4.48 -9.30 -5.56
CA ASN A 67 5.59 -8.35 -5.71
C ASN A 67 6.77 -8.59 -4.77
N PRO A 68 6.61 -8.79 -3.44
CA PRO A 68 7.76 -9.06 -2.58
C PRO A 68 8.53 -10.33 -2.97
N VAL A 69 7.87 -11.34 -3.53
CA VAL A 69 8.53 -12.55 -4.06
C VAL A 69 9.31 -12.23 -5.33
N LYS A 70 8.70 -11.49 -6.26
CA LYS A 70 9.36 -11.05 -7.51
C LYS A 70 10.61 -10.19 -7.25
N GLU A 71 10.59 -9.39 -6.20
CA GLU A 71 11.72 -8.56 -5.74
C GLU A 71 12.74 -9.33 -4.88
N GLY A 72 12.54 -10.64 -4.65
CA GLY A 72 13.45 -11.47 -3.86
C GLY A 72 13.48 -11.14 -2.36
N LEU A 73 12.46 -10.46 -1.84
CA LEU A 73 12.37 -10.05 -0.43
C LEU A 73 11.80 -11.15 0.48
N THR A 74 11.17 -12.16 -0.11
CA THR A 74 10.58 -13.30 0.61
C THR A 74 10.44 -14.50 -0.33
N GLU A 75 10.28 -15.69 0.22
CA GLU A 75 10.06 -16.92 -0.55
C GLU A 75 8.60 -17.07 -1.02
N THR A 76 7.63 -16.69 -0.18
CA THR A 76 6.20 -16.72 -0.52
C THR A 76 5.48 -15.46 -0.04
N PRO A 77 4.36 -15.06 -0.68
CA PRO A 77 3.63 -13.84 -0.30
C PRO A 77 3.28 -13.75 1.18
N GLU A 78 2.90 -14.87 1.79
CA GLU A 78 2.43 -14.99 3.18
C GLU A 78 3.55 -14.71 4.20
N LEU A 79 4.80 -14.95 3.82
CA LEU A 79 5.97 -14.72 4.66
C LEU A 79 6.43 -13.25 4.67
N PHE A 80 5.97 -12.42 3.72
CA PHE A 80 6.32 -11.01 3.74
C PHE A 80 5.55 -10.28 4.84
N ALA A 81 6.27 -9.97 5.93
CA ALA A 81 5.69 -9.34 7.10
C ALA A 81 4.86 -8.10 6.75
N TYR A 82 5.26 -7.28 5.78
CA TYR A 82 4.64 -5.98 5.48
C TYR A 82 3.54 -6.02 4.40
N SER A 83 2.92 -7.17 4.13
CA SER A 83 1.83 -7.33 3.14
C SER A 83 0.53 -7.82 3.79
N SER A 84 -0.59 -7.59 3.12
CA SER A 84 -1.90 -8.18 3.47
C SER A 84 -2.02 -9.66 3.08
N ALA A 85 -1.05 -10.21 2.33
CA ALA A 85 -0.95 -11.65 2.09
C ALA A 85 -0.58 -12.43 3.37
N ASN A 86 0.03 -11.76 4.34
CA ASN A 86 0.44 -12.39 5.58
C ASN A 86 -0.80 -12.68 6.45
N PRO A 87 -1.10 -13.96 6.78
CA PRO A 87 -2.31 -14.34 7.52
C PRO A 87 -2.34 -13.83 8.96
N GLN A 88 -1.21 -13.38 9.51
CA GLN A 88 -1.13 -12.77 10.84
C GLN A 88 -1.55 -11.29 10.83
N ARG A 89 -1.71 -10.68 9.64
CA ARG A 89 -2.18 -9.30 9.48
C ARG A 89 -3.69 -9.28 9.33
N MET A 90 -4.37 -8.56 10.21
CA MET A 90 -5.80 -8.29 10.03
C MET A 90 -6.00 -7.37 8.83
N THR A 91 -6.96 -7.72 7.97
CA THR A 91 -7.36 -6.91 6.81
C THR A 91 -8.83 -6.54 6.92
N ASP A 92 -9.24 -5.51 6.19
CA ASP A 92 -10.63 -5.11 6.03
C ASP A 92 -11.31 -5.78 4.82
N ARG A 93 -10.65 -6.76 4.19
CA ARG A 93 -11.15 -7.46 3.00
C ARG A 93 -12.51 -8.11 3.25
N ASP A 94 -12.68 -8.74 4.40
CA ASP A 94 -13.90 -9.46 4.78
C ASP A 94 -15.08 -8.51 5.06
N LYS A 95 -14.85 -7.19 5.07
CA LYS A 95 -15.94 -6.19 5.23
C LYS A 95 -16.69 -5.91 3.94
N PHE A 96 -16.20 -6.41 2.81
CA PHE A 96 -16.72 -6.11 1.47
C PHE A 96 -17.10 -7.36 0.67
N SER A 97 -17.10 -8.55 1.31
CA SER A 97 -17.56 -9.83 0.77
C SER A 97 -19.01 -10.14 1.16
#